data_AF-A0A3M2VLG2-F1
#
_entry.id   AF-A0A3M2VLG2-F1
#
_cell.length_a   1.000
_cell.length_b   1.000
_cell.length_c   1.000
_cell.angle_alpha   90.00
_cell.angle_beta   90.00
_cell.angle_gamma   90.00
#
_symmetry.space_group_name_H-M   'P 1'
#
loop_
_entity.id
_entity.type
_entity.pdbx_description
1 polymer ?
#
loop_
_entity_poly.entity_id
_entity_poly.type
_entity_poly.pdbx_seq_one_letter_code
_entity_poly.pdbx_strand_id
1 'polypeptide(L)'
;MRKTPTSAQFENLGTTIEKFIVVLNEKFGEIAEEVNDEKDYRLPDPLILELANKFETARLETVNSCFDSETDATFTWITNEPSFQVALRKVGFTTRDDKDPYVEIISQENIETAWRPYRLRKSAIHYATLHISYVGGLARASYGFLSGKRRKAALEGPKALQNMINLMTEIERIRDTTDFLGQPINIGGRFWEKQKSDMEGTLEHLFSTTRRDDKDLASRLMASELIRLHMELFCDPHKNAIFHLMGLPFIQRPIEMKTIERLIALERTRAKNLNTSKLSSLSRKIIC
;
A
#
# COMPACT_ATOMS: atom_id res chain seq x y z
N MET A 1 -5.85 16.59 -26.86
CA MET A 1 -5.06 15.68 -26.01
C MET A 1 -5.15 16.18 -24.57
N ARG A 2 -5.65 15.37 -23.62
CA ARG A 2 -5.60 15.74 -22.19
C ARG A 2 -4.14 15.73 -21.75
N LYS A 3 -3.67 16.81 -21.12
CA LYS A 3 -2.29 16.91 -20.63
C LYS A 3 -2.09 15.90 -19.50
N THR A 4 -1.05 15.07 -19.59
CA THR A 4 -0.67 14.14 -18.52
C THR A 4 -0.31 14.92 -17.25
N PRO A 5 -0.77 14.49 -16.06
CA PRO A 5 -0.34 15.07 -14.80
C PRO A 5 1.18 14.99 -14.61
N THR A 6 1.72 15.96 -13.89
CA THR A 6 3.15 16.02 -13.54
C THR A 6 3.48 15.05 -12.40
N SER A 7 4.77 14.79 -12.17
CA SER A 7 5.20 13.97 -11.03
C SER A 7 4.72 14.54 -9.68
N ALA A 8 4.77 15.87 -9.51
CA ALA A 8 4.32 16.53 -8.27
C ALA A 8 2.81 16.36 -8.04
N GLN A 9 2.02 16.38 -9.11
CA GLN A 9 0.57 16.13 -9.04
C GLN A 9 0.25 14.69 -8.62
N PHE A 10 1.00 13.72 -9.15
CA PHE A 10 0.88 12.33 -8.71
C PHE A 10 1.36 12.11 -7.26
N GLU A 11 2.40 12.83 -6.82
CA GLU A 11 2.84 12.81 -5.42
C GLU A 11 1.75 13.35 -4.49
N ASN A 12 1.20 14.52 -4.82
CA ASN A 12 0.13 15.16 -4.05
C ASN A 12 -1.11 14.27 -3.95
N LEU A 13 -1.52 13.64 -5.06
CA LEU A 13 -2.63 12.69 -5.03
C LEU A 13 -2.32 11.49 -4.11
N GLY A 14 -1.10 10.95 -4.19
CA GLY A 14 -0.66 9.82 -3.38
C GLY A 14 -0.67 10.11 -1.87
N THR A 15 -0.27 11.32 -1.45
CA THR A 15 -0.26 11.78 -0.05
C THR A 15 -1.65 12.16 0.44
N THR A 16 -2.45 12.84 -0.38
CA THR A 16 -3.84 13.19 -0.05
C THR A 16 -4.68 11.95 0.21
N ILE A 17 -4.48 10.88 -0.56
CA ILE A 17 -5.17 9.60 -0.34
C ILE A 17 -4.75 8.94 0.98
N GLU A 18 -3.49 9.03 1.40
CA GLU A 18 -3.07 8.52 2.73
C GLU A 18 -3.78 9.27 3.85
N LYS A 19 -3.81 10.60 3.75
CA LYS A 19 -4.49 11.46 4.72
C LYS A 19 -5.99 11.15 4.76
N PHE A 20 -6.62 10.99 3.61
CA PHE A 20 -8.03 10.60 3.49
C PHE A 20 -8.30 9.28 4.23
N ILE A 21 -7.47 8.25 4.04
CA ILE A 21 -7.66 6.94 4.69
C ILE A 21 -7.53 7.06 6.21
N VAL A 22 -6.55 7.82 6.71
CA VAL A 22 -6.34 8.02 8.14
C VAL A 22 -7.55 8.72 8.77
N VAL A 23 -7.96 9.87 8.22
CA VAL A 23 -9.10 10.65 8.73
C VAL A 23 -10.41 9.87 8.64
N LEU A 24 -10.64 9.16 7.54
CA LEU A 24 -11.85 8.36 7.38
C LEU A 24 -11.90 7.20 8.39
N ASN A 25 -10.76 6.55 8.65
CA ASN A 25 -10.69 5.47 9.61
C ASN A 25 -10.95 5.94 11.05
N GLU A 26 -10.58 7.17 11.39
CA GLU A 26 -10.93 7.80 12.68
C GLU A 26 -12.43 8.05 12.76
N LYS A 27 -13.03 8.74 11.78
CA LYS A 27 -14.48 8.99 11.73
C LYS A 27 -15.32 7.71 11.75
N PHE A 28 -14.90 6.69 10.99
CA PHE A 28 -15.60 5.40 10.98
C PHE A 28 -15.45 4.65 12.31
N GLY A 29 -14.40 4.92 13.08
CA GLY A 29 -14.25 4.44 14.44
C GLY A 29 -15.32 5.03 15.37
N GLU A 30 -15.46 6.34 15.35
CA GLU A 30 -16.47 7.07 16.14
C GLU A 30 -17.89 6.57 15.81
N ILE A 31 -18.24 6.50 14.53
CA ILE A 31 -19.55 6.02 14.07
C ILE A 31 -19.82 4.57 14.49
N ALA A 32 -18.81 3.69 14.41
CA ALA A 32 -18.98 2.29 14.79
C ALA A 32 -19.11 2.10 16.31
N GLU A 33 -18.55 2.99 17.13
CA GLU A 33 -18.67 2.96 18.58
C GLU A 33 -20.07 3.35 19.06
N GLU A 34 -20.77 4.26 18.35
CA GLU A 34 -22.18 4.60 18.62
C GLU A 34 -23.11 3.36 18.58
N VAL A 35 -22.74 2.34 17.81
CA VAL A 35 -23.49 1.08 17.64
C VAL A 35 -23.34 0.14 18.84
N ASN A 36 -22.42 0.41 19.77
CA ASN A 36 -22.15 -0.47 20.91
C ASN A 36 -23.06 -0.20 22.13
N ASP A 37 -23.75 0.94 22.17
CA ASP A 37 -24.58 1.36 23.30
C ASP A 37 -26.00 0.76 23.30
N GLU A 38 -26.41 0.14 22.20
CA GLU A 38 -27.72 -0.54 22.11
C GLU A 38 -27.66 -1.97 22.65
N LYS A 39 -28.44 -2.22 23.71
CA LYS A 39 -28.56 -3.52 24.38
C LYS A 39 -29.17 -4.63 23.52
N ASP A 40 -29.70 -4.30 22.35
CA ASP A 40 -30.24 -5.24 21.38
C ASP A 40 -29.19 -5.60 20.32
N TYR A 41 -28.81 -6.87 20.29
CA TYR A 41 -27.68 -7.36 19.51
C TYR A 41 -27.92 -7.42 18.00
N ARG A 42 -29.12 -7.11 17.52
CA ARG A 42 -29.44 -6.97 16.09
C ARG A 42 -30.03 -5.60 15.79
N LEU A 43 -29.37 -4.87 14.90
CA LEU A 43 -29.90 -3.61 14.41
C LEU A 43 -31.14 -3.88 13.53
N PRO A 44 -32.28 -3.21 13.78
CA PRO A 44 -33.43 -3.21 12.88
C PRO A 44 -33.12 -2.41 11.61
N ASP A 45 -33.83 -2.70 10.52
CA ASP A 45 -33.61 -2.08 9.20
C ASP A 45 -33.52 -0.54 9.21
N PRO A 46 -34.34 0.21 9.98
CA PRO A 46 -34.21 1.67 10.05
C PRO A 46 -32.86 2.15 10.59
N LEU A 47 -32.31 1.46 11.60
CA LEU A 47 -31.01 1.80 12.18
C LEU A 47 -29.86 1.39 11.28
N ILE A 48 -30.02 0.30 10.50
CA ILE A 48 -29.07 -0.06 9.44
C ILE A 48 -28.99 1.06 8.39
N LEU A 49 -30.14 1.57 7.95
CA LEU A 49 -30.20 2.67 6.98
C LEU A 49 -29.60 3.97 7.53
N GLU A 50 -29.89 4.32 8.79
CA GLU A 50 -29.30 5.50 9.44
C GLU A 50 -27.77 5.38 9.49
N LEU A 51 -27.26 4.24 9.92
CA LEU A 51 -25.83 3.99 10.04
C LEU A 51 -25.11 3.99 8.68
N ALA A 52 -25.73 3.41 7.65
CA ALA A 52 -25.25 3.47 6.28
C ALA A 52 -25.11 4.92 5.79
N ASN A 53 -26.14 5.75 6.04
CA ASN A 53 -26.13 7.16 5.71
C ASN A 53 -25.04 7.93 6.47
N LYS A 54 -24.79 7.61 7.75
CA LYS A 54 -23.69 8.20 8.52
C LYS A 54 -22.33 7.87 7.90
N PHE A 55 -22.09 6.61 7.53
CA PHE A 55 -20.85 6.21 6.86
C PHE A 55 -20.66 6.90 5.51
N GLU A 56 -21.69 6.96 4.67
CA GLU A 56 -21.60 7.63 3.37
C GLU A 56 -21.40 9.13 3.51
N THR A 57 -22.11 9.78 4.44
CA THR A 57 -21.93 11.21 4.74
C THR A 57 -20.50 11.49 5.21
N ALA A 58 -19.99 10.72 6.17
CA ALA A 58 -18.62 10.87 6.66
C ALA A 58 -17.58 10.66 5.55
N ARG A 59 -17.82 9.73 4.62
CA ARG A 59 -16.97 9.54 3.45
C ARG A 59 -16.95 10.78 2.56
N LEU A 60 -18.12 11.29 2.18
CA LEU A 60 -18.27 12.46 1.30
C LEU A 60 -17.65 13.71 1.93
N GLU A 61 -17.89 13.96 3.22
CA GLU A 61 -17.24 15.05 3.95
C GLU A 61 -15.72 14.91 3.97
N THR A 62 -15.22 13.68 4.15
CA THR A 62 -13.77 13.45 4.19
C THR A 62 -13.14 13.71 2.82
N VAL A 63 -13.82 13.32 1.73
CA VAL A 63 -13.40 13.71 0.36
C VAL A 63 -13.33 15.22 0.25
N ASN A 64 -14.41 15.95 0.57
CA ASN A 64 -14.47 17.41 0.47
C ASN A 64 -13.41 18.13 1.32
N SER A 65 -13.00 17.53 2.45
CA SER A 65 -11.99 18.09 3.34
C SER A 65 -10.54 17.84 2.90
N CYS A 66 -10.30 16.75 2.17
CA CYS A 66 -8.96 16.30 1.82
C CYS A 66 -8.59 16.62 0.37
N PHE A 67 -9.55 16.56 -0.55
CA PHE A 67 -9.31 16.73 -1.98
C PHE A 67 -9.46 18.19 -2.37
N ASP A 68 -8.38 18.76 -2.91
CA ASP A 68 -8.41 20.05 -3.60
C ASP A 68 -8.67 19.86 -5.11
N SER A 69 -8.91 20.98 -5.80
CA SER A 69 -9.24 20.96 -7.23
C SER A 69 -8.16 20.29 -8.12
N GLU A 70 -6.89 20.34 -7.71
CA GLU A 70 -5.78 19.74 -8.47
C GLU A 70 -5.71 18.23 -8.24
N THR A 71 -5.93 17.79 -7.00
CA THR A 71 -6.02 16.39 -6.62
C THR A 71 -7.21 15.73 -7.31
N ASP A 72 -8.36 16.39 -7.32
CA ASP A 72 -9.57 15.92 -8.03
C ASP A 72 -9.33 15.79 -9.53
N ALA A 73 -8.66 16.77 -10.14
CA ALA A 73 -8.32 16.71 -11.56
C ALA A 73 -7.38 15.53 -11.87
N THR A 74 -6.40 15.27 -10.99
CA THR A 74 -5.45 14.16 -11.15
C THR A 74 -6.14 12.80 -10.95
N PHE A 75 -6.99 12.68 -9.93
CA PHE A 75 -7.80 11.49 -9.67
C PHE A 75 -8.74 11.20 -10.86
N THR A 76 -9.41 12.24 -11.35
CA THR A 76 -10.30 12.18 -12.53
C THR A 76 -9.54 11.81 -13.80
N TRP A 77 -8.30 12.27 -13.94
CA TRP A 77 -7.45 11.89 -15.07
C TRP A 77 -7.13 10.40 -15.05
N ILE A 78 -6.67 9.86 -13.92
CA ILE A 78 -6.35 8.43 -13.77
C ILE A 78 -7.59 7.57 -14.04
N THR A 79 -8.69 7.91 -13.39
CA THR A 79 -9.93 7.13 -13.51
C THR A 79 -10.52 7.17 -14.90
N ASN A 80 -10.31 8.23 -15.69
CA ASN A 80 -10.78 8.27 -17.08
C ASN A 80 -9.82 7.65 -18.10
N GLU A 81 -8.63 7.20 -17.68
CA GLU A 81 -7.66 6.64 -18.60
C GLU A 81 -8.10 5.23 -19.06
N PRO A 82 -8.19 4.96 -20.39
CA PRO A 82 -8.68 3.67 -20.89
C PRO A 82 -7.88 2.48 -20.36
N SER A 83 -6.55 2.61 -20.29
CA SER A 83 -5.65 1.60 -19.74
C SER A 83 -5.98 1.27 -18.28
N PHE A 84 -6.30 2.29 -17.47
CA PHE A 84 -6.73 2.10 -16.09
C PHE A 84 -8.11 1.42 -16.02
N GLN A 85 -9.07 1.84 -16.83
CA GLN A 85 -10.41 1.25 -16.86
C GLN A 85 -10.40 -0.23 -17.23
N VAL A 86 -9.54 -0.65 -18.16
CA VAL A 86 -9.38 -2.07 -18.47
C VAL A 86 -8.73 -2.82 -17.30
N ALA A 87 -7.68 -2.26 -16.67
CA ALA A 87 -7.05 -2.85 -15.50
C ALA A 87 -8.03 -3.02 -14.33
N LEU A 88 -8.85 -2.00 -14.08
CA LEU A 88 -9.88 -1.95 -13.05
C LEU A 88 -10.90 -3.09 -13.21
N ARG A 89 -11.35 -3.36 -14.44
CA ARG A 89 -12.22 -4.51 -14.74
C ARG A 89 -11.51 -5.85 -14.53
N LYS A 90 -10.20 -5.94 -14.82
CA LYS A 90 -9.42 -7.18 -14.65
C LYS A 90 -9.21 -7.58 -13.19
N VAL A 91 -9.22 -6.62 -12.27
CA VAL A 91 -9.15 -6.89 -10.82
C VAL A 91 -10.53 -7.11 -10.19
N GLY A 92 -11.62 -7.00 -10.96
CA GLY A 92 -12.97 -7.35 -10.52
C GLY A 92 -13.81 -6.20 -9.98
N PHE A 93 -13.37 -4.94 -10.10
CA PHE A 93 -14.27 -3.82 -9.87
C PHE A 93 -15.35 -3.82 -10.95
N THR A 94 -16.60 -3.91 -10.51
CA THR A 94 -17.79 -3.85 -11.36
C THR A 94 -18.59 -2.62 -10.97
N THR A 95 -19.22 -1.97 -11.96
CA THR A 95 -20.31 -1.02 -11.70
C THR A 95 -21.45 -1.81 -11.05
N ARG A 96 -21.62 -1.66 -9.73
CA ARG A 96 -22.72 -2.25 -8.98
C ARG A 96 -24.02 -1.48 -9.24
N ASP A 97 -25.14 -2.17 -9.03
CA ASP A 97 -26.49 -1.60 -9.01
C ASP A 97 -26.64 -0.54 -7.91
N ASP A 98 -27.69 0.29 -8.02
CA ASP A 98 -28.05 1.45 -7.17
C ASP A 98 -28.25 1.19 -5.66
N LYS A 99 -27.85 0.03 -5.13
CA LYS A 99 -27.96 -0.28 -3.70
C LYS A 99 -26.79 0.33 -2.92
N ASP A 100 -27.11 0.99 -1.81
CA ASP A 100 -26.10 1.50 -0.88
C ASP A 100 -25.24 0.33 -0.35
N PRO A 101 -23.94 0.31 -0.66
CA PRO A 101 -23.02 -0.74 -0.27
C PRO A 101 -22.87 -0.89 1.25
N TYR A 102 -23.03 0.18 2.02
CA TYR A 102 -22.94 0.11 3.47
C TYR A 102 -24.13 -0.63 4.07
N VAL A 103 -25.31 -0.55 3.47
CA VAL A 103 -26.47 -1.35 3.90
C VAL A 103 -26.13 -2.84 3.81
N GLU A 104 -25.58 -3.30 2.69
CA GLU A 104 -25.17 -4.70 2.53
C GLU A 104 -24.10 -5.11 3.55
N ILE A 105 -23.07 -4.27 3.74
CA ILE A 105 -21.98 -4.53 4.68
C ILE A 105 -22.51 -4.62 6.12
N ILE A 106 -23.34 -3.65 6.54
CA ILE A 106 -23.92 -3.62 7.88
C ILE A 106 -24.81 -4.85 8.07
N SER A 107 -25.68 -5.19 7.11
CA SER A 107 -26.53 -6.38 7.20
C SER A 107 -25.73 -7.69 7.33
N GLN A 108 -24.61 -7.82 6.61
CA GLN A 108 -23.72 -9.00 6.72
C GLN A 108 -23.00 -9.09 8.07
N GLU A 109 -22.61 -7.95 8.63
CA GLU A 109 -21.90 -7.86 9.91
C GLU A 109 -22.86 -7.71 11.11
N ASN A 110 -24.18 -7.68 10.90
CA ASN A 110 -25.23 -7.60 11.93
C ASN A 110 -25.43 -8.94 12.66
N ILE A 111 -24.32 -9.48 13.16
CA ILE A 111 -24.25 -10.72 13.91
C ILE A 111 -23.96 -10.36 15.37
N GLU A 112 -24.64 -11.06 16.29
CA GLU A 112 -24.54 -10.87 17.73
C GLU A 112 -23.15 -11.27 18.26
N THR A 113 -22.22 -10.31 18.25
CA THR A 113 -20.84 -10.50 18.73
C THR A 113 -20.30 -9.20 19.34
N ALA A 114 -19.49 -9.31 20.40
CA ALA A 114 -18.76 -8.16 20.96
C ALA A 114 -17.75 -7.52 19.97
N TRP A 115 -17.41 -8.24 18.89
CA TRP A 115 -16.51 -7.76 17.83
C TRP A 115 -17.25 -7.03 16.70
N ARG A 116 -18.58 -6.87 16.79
CA ARG A 116 -19.41 -6.24 15.75
C ARG A 116 -18.90 -4.84 15.37
N PRO A 117 -18.64 -3.90 16.30
CA PRO A 117 -18.13 -2.57 15.94
C PRO A 117 -16.80 -2.64 15.17
N TYR A 118 -15.88 -3.48 15.63
CA TYR A 118 -14.59 -3.67 14.98
C TYR A 118 -14.73 -4.25 13.57
N ARG A 119 -15.53 -5.31 13.39
CA ARG A 119 -15.76 -5.93 12.08
C ARG A 119 -16.46 -4.98 11.13
N LEU A 120 -17.49 -4.28 11.61
CA LEU A 120 -18.21 -3.30 10.83
C LEU A 120 -17.29 -2.20 10.34
N ARG A 121 -16.53 -1.56 11.24
CA ARG A 121 -15.53 -0.54 10.89
C ARG A 121 -14.56 -1.07 9.85
N LYS A 122 -14.00 -2.27 10.07
CA LYS A 122 -13.01 -2.89 9.18
C LYS A 122 -13.59 -3.15 7.78
N SER A 123 -14.80 -3.68 7.68
CA SER A 123 -15.46 -3.97 6.41
C SER A 123 -15.86 -2.68 5.69
N ALA A 124 -16.40 -1.70 6.41
CA ALA A 124 -16.77 -0.38 5.88
C ALA A 124 -15.55 0.40 5.39
N ILE A 125 -14.47 0.48 6.17
CA ILE A 125 -13.25 1.19 5.77
C ILE A 125 -12.59 0.50 4.57
N HIS A 126 -12.56 -0.84 4.55
CA HIS A 126 -12.02 -1.58 3.42
C HIS A 126 -12.80 -1.24 2.15
N TYR A 127 -14.12 -1.29 2.19
CA TYR A 127 -14.97 -0.91 1.06
C TYR A 127 -14.73 0.53 0.60
N ALA A 128 -14.79 1.49 1.52
CA ALA A 128 -14.66 2.91 1.22
C ALA A 128 -13.29 3.29 0.66
N THR A 129 -12.25 2.53 1.03
CA THR A 129 -10.86 2.87 0.70
C THR A 129 -10.27 2.02 -0.42
N LEU A 130 -10.85 0.89 -0.82
CA LEU A 130 -10.19 -0.04 -1.76
C LEU A 130 -9.90 0.60 -3.12
N HIS A 131 -10.90 1.22 -3.76
CA HIS A 131 -10.72 1.87 -5.07
C HIS A 131 -9.76 3.06 -5.01
N ILE A 132 -9.96 3.94 -4.02
CA ILE A 132 -9.12 5.14 -3.85
C ILE A 132 -7.68 4.75 -3.47
N SER A 133 -7.47 3.68 -2.69
CA SER A 133 -6.14 3.14 -2.39
C SER A 133 -5.47 2.58 -3.64
N TYR A 134 -6.22 1.95 -4.53
CA TYR A 134 -5.68 1.49 -5.81
C TYR A 134 -5.22 2.66 -6.69
N VAL A 135 -6.03 3.72 -6.78
CA VAL A 135 -5.64 4.97 -7.48
C VAL A 135 -4.42 5.62 -6.81
N GLY A 136 -4.39 5.70 -5.48
CA GLY A 136 -3.28 6.28 -4.71
C GLY A 136 -1.98 5.51 -4.88
N GLY A 137 -2.02 4.18 -4.87
CA GLY A 137 -0.88 3.33 -5.15
C GLY A 137 -0.35 3.52 -6.57
N LEU A 138 -1.25 3.61 -7.56
CA LEU A 138 -0.87 3.91 -8.95
C LEU A 138 -0.26 5.30 -9.08
N ALA A 139 -0.80 6.31 -8.37
CA ALA A 139 -0.26 7.65 -8.33
C ALA A 139 1.18 7.66 -7.77
N ARG A 140 1.43 6.97 -6.65
CA ARG A 140 2.79 6.84 -6.10
C ARG A 140 3.76 6.14 -7.05
N ALA A 141 3.33 5.06 -7.71
CA ALA A 141 4.16 4.38 -8.71
C ALA A 141 4.48 5.32 -9.90
N SER A 142 3.49 6.10 -10.34
CA SER A 142 3.63 7.08 -11.44
C SER A 142 4.56 8.22 -11.05
N TYR A 143 4.44 8.76 -9.83
CA TYR A 143 5.39 9.73 -9.28
C TYR A 143 6.82 9.16 -9.26
N GLY A 144 6.98 7.94 -8.74
CA GLY A 144 8.29 7.28 -8.65
C GLY A 144 8.95 7.07 -10.01
N PHE A 145 8.15 6.75 -11.03
CA PHE A 145 8.57 6.62 -12.43
C PHE A 145 8.96 7.96 -13.04
N LEU A 146 8.06 8.95 -13.01
CA LEU A 146 8.24 10.25 -13.68
C LEU A 146 9.32 11.12 -13.04
N SER A 147 9.45 11.09 -11.71
CA SER A 147 10.50 11.83 -11.00
C SER A 147 11.89 11.19 -11.14
N GLY A 148 11.97 9.93 -11.59
CA GLY A 148 13.21 9.16 -11.58
C GLY A 148 13.72 8.78 -10.19
N LYS A 149 13.03 9.16 -9.11
CA LYS A 149 13.42 8.91 -7.72
C LYS A 149 13.64 7.43 -7.46
N ARG A 150 12.79 6.56 -8.04
CA ARG A 150 12.90 5.10 -7.89
C ARG A 150 14.10 4.52 -8.63
N ARG A 151 14.39 5.04 -9.83
CA ARG A 151 15.60 4.65 -10.58
C ARG A 151 16.86 5.06 -9.82
N LYS A 152 16.91 6.30 -9.30
CA LYS A 152 18.04 6.77 -8.49
C LYS A 152 18.22 5.90 -7.24
N ALA A 153 17.15 5.64 -6.51
CA ALA A 153 17.18 4.76 -5.33
C ALA A 153 17.60 3.32 -5.67
N ALA A 154 17.20 2.80 -6.82
CA ALA A 154 17.59 1.46 -7.28
C ALA A 154 19.10 1.36 -7.63
N LEU A 155 19.70 2.44 -8.16
CA LEU A 155 21.11 2.47 -8.56
C LEU A 155 22.03 2.82 -7.39
N GLU A 156 21.65 3.81 -6.59
CA GLU A 156 22.48 4.32 -5.48
C GLU A 156 22.19 3.60 -4.15
N GLY A 157 20.97 3.08 -3.98
CA GLY A 157 20.50 2.43 -2.76
C GLY A 157 21.33 1.22 -2.34
N PRO A 158 21.73 0.30 -3.24
CA PRO A 158 22.57 -0.83 -2.85
C PRO A 158 23.91 -0.41 -2.25
N LYS A 159 24.55 0.63 -2.81
CA LYS A 159 25.81 1.17 -2.28
C LYS A 159 25.59 1.83 -0.92
N ALA A 160 24.52 2.60 -0.76
CA ALA A 160 24.17 3.24 0.51
C ALA A 160 23.87 2.19 1.60
N LEU A 161 23.09 1.15 1.28
CA LEU A 161 22.78 0.05 2.19
C LEU A 161 24.02 -0.74 2.58
N GLN A 162 24.90 -1.06 1.62
CA GLN A 162 26.16 -1.74 1.93
C GLN A 162 27.03 -0.90 2.88
N ASN A 163 27.11 0.42 2.65
CA ASN A 163 27.84 1.31 3.55
C ASN A 163 27.22 1.34 4.95
N MET A 164 25.89 1.35 5.06
CA MET A 164 25.20 1.28 6.35
C MET A 164 25.47 -0.05 7.07
N ILE A 165 25.41 -1.18 6.37
CA ILE A 165 25.73 -2.50 6.94
C ILE A 165 27.19 -2.55 7.42
N ASN A 166 28.12 -1.97 6.66
CA ASN A 166 29.52 -1.87 7.05
C ASN A 166 29.69 -1.02 8.31
N LEU A 167 29.05 0.16 8.39
CA LEU A 167 29.06 1.02 9.57
C LEU A 167 28.44 0.32 10.79
N MET A 168 27.33 -0.41 10.61
CA MET A 168 26.72 -1.18 11.68
C MET A 168 27.66 -2.27 12.19
N THR A 169 28.36 -2.95 11.29
CA THR A 169 29.36 -3.97 11.64
C THR A 169 30.60 -3.36 12.31
N GLU A 170 30.99 -2.15 11.92
CA GLU A 170 32.09 -1.42 12.56
C GLU A 170 31.72 -0.98 13.99
N ILE A 171 30.49 -0.49 14.19
CA ILE A 171 29.95 -0.17 15.52
C ILE A 171 29.88 -1.43 16.40
N GLU A 172 29.43 -2.56 15.86
CA GLU A 172 29.46 -3.86 16.55
C GLU A 172 30.89 -4.25 16.95
N ARG A 173 31.86 -4.05 16.06
CA ARG A 173 33.26 -4.32 16.36
C ARG A 173 33.79 -3.43 17.48
N ILE A 174 33.55 -2.12 17.42
CA ILE A 174 33.98 -1.15 18.46
C ILE A 174 33.37 -1.52 19.81
N ARG A 175 32.08 -1.86 19.83
CA ARG A 175 31.34 -2.36 21.00
C ARG A 175 32.01 -3.59 21.60
N ASP A 176 32.32 -4.57 20.76
CA ASP A 176 32.90 -5.84 21.19
C ASP A 176 34.36 -5.68 21.64
N THR A 177 35.03 -4.59 21.26
CA THR A 177 36.44 -4.32 21.60
C THR A 177 36.68 -3.37 22.77
N THR A 178 35.71 -2.54 23.21
CA THR A 178 35.99 -1.54 24.26
C THR A 178 34.78 -1.07 25.06
N ASP A 179 34.87 -1.23 26.38
CA ASP A 179 34.57 -0.16 27.34
C ASP A 179 35.90 0.27 27.98
N PHE A 180 36.01 1.52 28.45
CA PHE A 180 37.21 2.00 29.17
C PHE A 180 37.51 1.18 30.44
N LEU A 181 36.55 0.35 30.86
CA LEU A 181 36.57 -0.55 32.01
C LEU A 181 36.56 -2.05 31.62
N GLY A 182 36.71 -2.39 30.33
CA GLY A 182 36.73 -3.79 29.87
C GLY A 182 35.39 -4.54 29.96
N GLN A 183 34.28 -3.81 30.08
CA GLN A 183 32.93 -4.37 30.11
C GLN A 183 32.30 -4.36 28.70
N PRO A 184 31.48 -5.34 28.33
CA PRO A 184 30.74 -5.28 27.08
C PRO A 184 29.66 -4.19 27.16
N ILE A 185 29.77 -3.15 26.32
CA ILE A 185 28.75 -2.11 26.21
C ILE A 185 27.54 -2.70 25.46
N ASN A 186 26.36 -2.74 26.08
CA ASN A 186 25.16 -3.25 25.42
C ASN A 186 24.46 -2.14 24.61
N ILE A 187 24.97 -1.81 23.42
CA ILE A 187 24.29 -0.93 22.46
C ILE A 187 23.62 -1.78 21.38
N GLY A 188 22.35 -1.48 21.13
CA GLY A 188 21.60 -2.03 20.00
C GLY A 188 21.17 -3.48 20.21
N GLY A 189 20.22 -3.71 21.13
CA GLY A 189 19.60 -5.03 21.31
C GLY A 189 18.82 -5.52 20.07
N ARG A 190 17.77 -6.31 20.28
CA ARG A 190 16.98 -6.96 19.20
C ARG A 190 16.56 -6.05 18.03
N PHE A 191 16.37 -4.75 18.28
CA PHE A 191 16.06 -3.78 17.24
C PHE A 191 17.20 -3.62 16.23
N TRP A 192 18.45 -3.60 16.67
CA TRP A 192 19.63 -3.46 15.82
C TRP A 192 19.84 -4.66 14.92
N GLU A 193 19.80 -5.87 15.49
CA GLU A 193 19.90 -7.14 14.75
C GLU A 193 18.80 -7.24 13.69
N LYS A 194 17.58 -6.80 14.05
CA LYS A 194 16.45 -6.72 13.12
C LYS A 194 16.75 -5.77 11.96
N GLN A 195 17.17 -4.53 12.27
CA GLN A 195 17.46 -3.53 11.24
C GLN A 195 18.57 -4.00 10.31
N LYS A 196 19.64 -4.61 10.83
CA LYS A 196 20.73 -5.17 10.02
C LYS A 196 20.23 -6.27 9.10
N SER A 197 19.47 -7.23 9.64
CA SER A 197 18.90 -8.34 8.87
C SER A 197 17.93 -7.86 7.78
N ASP A 198 17.10 -6.86 8.09
CA ASP A 198 16.16 -6.26 7.13
C ASP A 198 16.91 -5.51 6.01
N MET A 199 18.01 -4.81 6.34
CA MET A 199 18.88 -4.16 5.34
C MET A 199 19.59 -5.17 4.44
N GLU A 200 20.15 -6.25 5.00
CA GLU A 200 20.80 -7.32 4.24
C GLU A 200 19.82 -8.00 3.27
N GLY A 201 18.61 -8.34 3.74
CA GLY A 201 17.56 -8.92 2.89
C GLY A 201 17.08 -7.95 1.81
N THR A 202 16.99 -6.65 2.12
CA THR A 202 16.65 -5.61 1.13
C THR A 202 17.73 -5.47 0.07
N LEU A 203 19.00 -5.53 0.46
CA LEU A 203 20.14 -5.41 -0.43
C LEU A 203 20.20 -6.57 -1.45
N GLU A 204 20.04 -7.81 -0.98
CA GLU A 204 19.99 -9.00 -1.84
C GLU A 204 18.88 -8.88 -2.91
N HIS A 205 17.72 -8.39 -2.50
CA HIS A 205 16.59 -8.19 -3.40
C HIS A 205 16.84 -7.07 -4.42
N LEU A 206 17.40 -5.92 -3.99
CA LEU A 206 17.71 -4.83 -4.89
C LEU A 206 18.66 -5.30 -5.98
N PHE A 207 19.73 -6.03 -5.65
CA PHE A 207 20.61 -6.60 -6.66
C PHE A 207 19.89 -7.54 -7.64
N SER A 208 18.87 -8.28 -7.22
CA SER A 208 18.10 -9.15 -8.12
C SER A 208 17.24 -8.36 -9.14
N THR A 209 16.75 -7.18 -8.76
CA THR A 209 15.85 -6.34 -9.58
C THR A 209 16.59 -5.23 -10.36
N THR A 210 17.78 -4.83 -9.90
CA THR A 210 18.57 -3.70 -10.45
C THR A 210 19.86 -4.14 -11.16
N ARG A 211 20.08 -5.46 -11.33
CA ARG A 211 21.28 -6.08 -11.94
C ARG A 211 21.67 -5.53 -13.32
N ARG A 212 20.79 -4.84 -14.03
CA ARG A 212 21.03 -4.25 -15.34
C ARG A 212 20.49 -2.81 -15.37
N ASP A 213 21.39 -1.82 -15.37
CA ASP A 213 21.05 -0.44 -15.71
C ASP A 213 20.88 -0.34 -17.23
N ASP A 214 19.71 -0.74 -17.71
CA ASP A 214 19.31 -0.63 -19.10
C ASP A 214 18.18 0.39 -19.26
N LYS A 215 17.80 0.63 -20.53
CA LYS A 215 16.77 1.61 -20.90
C LYS A 215 15.38 1.24 -20.36
N ASP A 216 15.17 0.01 -19.90
CA ASP A 216 13.88 -0.50 -19.44
C ASP A 216 13.81 -0.61 -17.90
N LEU A 217 14.88 -0.25 -17.19
CA LEU A 217 14.95 -0.31 -15.73
C LEU A 217 13.80 0.46 -15.07
N ALA A 218 13.50 1.68 -15.55
CA ALA A 218 12.41 2.49 -15.01
C ALA A 218 11.04 1.78 -15.15
N SER A 219 10.76 1.20 -16.32
CA SER A 219 9.52 0.45 -16.56
C SER A 219 9.45 -0.83 -15.73
N ARG A 220 10.57 -1.54 -15.52
CA ARG A 220 10.62 -2.71 -14.63
C ARG A 220 10.35 -2.33 -13.17
N LEU A 221 10.92 -1.22 -12.69
CA LEU A 221 10.69 -0.74 -11.33
C LEU A 221 9.24 -0.33 -11.10
N MET A 222 8.65 0.39 -12.06
CA MET A 222 7.21 0.73 -12.00
C MET A 222 6.35 -0.53 -11.99
N ALA A 223 6.61 -1.49 -12.88
CA ALA A 223 5.89 -2.76 -12.88
C ALA A 223 6.03 -3.52 -11.56
N SER A 224 7.21 -3.57 -10.95
CA SER A 224 7.42 -4.14 -9.62
C SER A 224 6.58 -3.42 -8.54
N GLU A 225 6.47 -2.09 -8.58
CA GLU A 225 5.61 -1.35 -7.64
C GLU A 225 4.13 -1.68 -7.85
N LEU A 226 3.69 -1.81 -9.10
CA LEU A 226 2.32 -2.23 -9.40
C LEU A 226 2.06 -3.68 -8.96
N ILE A 227 3.02 -4.60 -9.13
CA ILE A 227 2.91 -5.98 -8.63
C ILE A 227 2.69 -5.99 -7.12
N ARG A 228 3.48 -5.19 -6.39
CA ARG A 228 3.35 -5.08 -4.93
C ARG A 228 2.01 -4.52 -4.52
N LEU A 229 1.55 -3.46 -5.19
CA LEU A 229 0.24 -2.87 -4.97
C LEU A 229 -0.89 -3.91 -5.12
N HIS A 230 -0.85 -4.72 -6.18
CA HIS A 230 -1.87 -5.75 -6.40
C HIS A 230 -1.80 -6.87 -5.36
N MET A 231 -0.59 -7.31 -5.01
CA MET A 231 -0.40 -8.29 -3.93
C MET A 231 -0.89 -7.76 -2.58
N GLU A 232 -0.74 -6.46 -2.31
CA GLU A 232 -1.18 -5.81 -1.07
C GLU A 232 -2.70 -5.66 -1.00
N LEU A 233 -3.32 -5.15 -2.06
CA LEU A 233 -4.76 -4.83 -2.06
C LEU A 233 -5.65 -6.03 -2.36
N PHE A 234 -5.19 -6.98 -3.19
CA PHE A 234 -6.01 -8.08 -3.70
C PHE A 234 -5.48 -9.46 -3.35
N CYS A 235 -4.36 -9.57 -2.64
CA CYS A 235 -3.68 -10.83 -2.36
C CYS A 235 -3.27 -11.63 -3.62
N ASP A 236 -3.34 -11.03 -4.81
CA ASP A 236 -2.93 -11.64 -6.09
C ASP A 236 -2.27 -10.58 -6.98
N PRO A 237 -1.16 -10.88 -7.69
CA PRO A 237 -0.52 -9.95 -8.62
C PRO A 237 -1.35 -9.49 -9.83
N HIS A 238 -2.43 -10.17 -10.24
CA HIS A 238 -3.25 -9.77 -11.41
C HIS A 238 -2.46 -9.31 -12.66
N LYS A 239 -1.60 -10.18 -13.23
CA LYS A 239 -0.67 -9.85 -14.34
C LYS A 239 -1.30 -9.08 -15.52
N ASN A 240 -2.55 -9.39 -15.87
CA ASN A 240 -3.26 -8.70 -16.96
C ASN A 240 -3.57 -7.25 -16.61
N ALA A 241 -3.97 -6.97 -15.38
CA ALA A 241 -4.23 -5.60 -14.92
C ALA A 241 -2.93 -4.78 -14.98
N ILE A 242 -1.83 -5.35 -14.50
CA ILE A 242 -0.50 -4.72 -14.56
C ILE A 242 -0.09 -4.43 -15.99
N PHE A 243 -0.27 -5.38 -16.92
CA PHE A 243 0.04 -5.17 -18.32
C PHE A 243 -0.72 -3.98 -18.91
N HIS A 244 -2.01 -3.84 -18.59
CA HIS A 244 -2.79 -2.68 -19.04
C HIS A 244 -2.30 -1.37 -18.41
N LEU A 245 -1.96 -1.36 -17.11
CA LEU A 245 -1.39 -0.19 -16.46
C LEU A 245 -0.01 0.22 -17.02
N MET A 246 0.76 -0.72 -17.54
CA MET A 246 1.99 -0.38 -18.27
C MET A 246 1.72 0.32 -19.61
N GLY A 247 0.46 0.34 -20.08
CA GLY A 247 0.00 1.08 -21.26
C GLY A 247 -0.46 2.51 -20.97
N LEU A 248 -0.11 3.10 -19.81
CA LEU A 248 -0.37 4.51 -19.54
C LEU A 248 0.43 5.41 -20.52
N PRO A 249 -0.12 6.58 -20.93
CA PRO A 249 0.39 7.35 -22.06
C PRO A 249 1.80 7.93 -21.86
N PHE A 250 2.25 8.06 -20.60
CA PHE A 250 3.61 8.53 -20.28
C PHE A 250 4.66 7.41 -20.26
N ILE A 251 4.24 6.14 -20.37
CA ILE A 251 5.14 5.00 -20.41
C ILE A 251 5.50 4.74 -21.87
N GLN A 252 6.63 5.29 -22.31
CA GLN A 252 7.07 5.17 -23.70
C GLN A 252 7.51 3.73 -24.07
N ARG A 253 7.92 2.95 -23.08
CA ARG A 253 8.45 1.59 -23.24
C ARG A 253 7.78 0.64 -22.28
N PRO A 254 6.54 0.19 -22.59
CA PRO A 254 5.89 -0.85 -21.81
C PRO A 254 6.72 -2.14 -21.89
N ILE A 255 6.77 -2.87 -20.78
CA ILE A 255 7.44 -4.17 -20.73
C ILE A 255 6.50 -5.28 -21.24
N GLU A 256 7.09 -6.31 -21.84
CA GLU A 256 6.35 -7.48 -22.31
C GLU A 256 5.72 -8.27 -21.14
N MET A 257 4.62 -8.97 -21.42
CA MET A 257 3.94 -9.85 -20.45
C MET A 257 4.89 -10.87 -19.81
N LYS A 258 5.78 -11.47 -20.60
CA LYS A 258 6.78 -12.43 -20.11
C LYS A 258 7.72 -11.82 -19.06
N THR A 259 8.01 -10.52 -19.18
CA THR A 259 8.82 -9.78 -18.20
C THR A 259 8.02 -9.55 -16.92
N ILE A 260 6.73 -9.20 -17.03
CA ILE A 260 5.83 -9.08 -15.87
C ILE A 260 5.75 -10.40 -15.11
N GLU A 261 5.58 -11.53 -15.80
CA GLU A 261 5.54 -12.86 -15.16
C GLU A 261 6.82 -13.20 -14.39
N ARG A 262 7.99 -12.86 -14.95
CA ARG A 262 9.28 -13.01 -14.26
C ARG A 262 9.37 -12.11 -13.03
N LEU A 263 8.95 -10.85 -13.13
CA LEU A 263 8.92 -9.92 -11.99
C LEU A 263 7.98 -10.41 -10.89
N ILE A 264 6.83 -10.99 -11.24
CA ILE A 264 5.91 -11.60 -10.26
C ILE A 264 6.59 -12.73 -9.49
N ALA A 265 7.33 -13.61 -10.17
CA ALA A 265 8.08 -14.68 -9.51
C ALA A 265 9.14 -14.14 -8.54
N LEU A 266 9.83 -13.05 -8.92
CA LEU A 266 10.79 -12.35 -8.07
C LEU A 266 10.13 -11.72 -6.84
N GLU A 267 9.04 -10.97 -7.03
CA GLU A 267 8.33 -10.29 -5.93
C GLU A 267 7.65 -11.28 -4.97
N ARG A 268 7.13 -12.42 -5.47
CA ARG A 268 6.63 -13.51 -4.60
C ARG A 268 7.74 -14.14 -3.77
N THR A 269 8.89 -14.40 -4.38
CA THR A 269 10.08 -14.89 -3.65
C THR A 269 10.52 -13.89 -2.59
N ARG A 270 10.55 -12.60 -2.93
CA ARG A 270 10.84 -11.52 -1.99
C ARG A 270 9.87 -11.50 -0.81
N ALA A 271 8.57 -11.53 -1.08
CA ALA A 271 7.55 -11.52 -0.03
C ALA A 271 7.68 -12.75 0.89
N LYS A 272 7.98 -13.92 0.32
CA LYS A 272 8.27 -15.13 1.09
C LYS A 272 9.52 -14.95 1.96
N ASN A 273 10.61 -14.44 1.41
CA ASN A 273 11.87 -14.24 2.12
C ASN A 273 11.74 -13.22 3.26
N LEU A 274 11.00 -12.12 3.05
CA LEU A 274 10.63 -11.17 4.10
C LEU A 274 9.81 -11.84 5.21
N ASN A 275 8.85 -12.70 4.83
CA ASN A 275 8.05 -13.46 5.79
C ASN A 275 8.84 -14.57 6.51
N THR A 276 9.95 -15.06 5.95
CA THR A 276 10.79 -16.11 6.57
C THR A 276 12.05 -15.56 7.23
N SER A 277 12.31 -14.25 7.13
CA SER A 277 13.35 -13.60 7.93
C SER A 277 13.12 -13.93 9.41
N LYS A 278 14.18 -14.33 10.10
CA LYS A 278 14.19 -15.07 11.39
C LYS A 278 13.42 -14.39 12.56
N LEU A 279 12.86 -13.19 12.37
CA LEU A 279 12.16 -12.42 13.38
C LEU A 279 10.63 -12.28 13.14
N SER A 280 10.08 -12.70 12.00
CA SER A 280 8.62 -12.69 11.76
C SER A 280 7.87 -13.72 12.63
N SER A 281 8.56 -14.80 13.04
CA SER A 281 8.01 -15.88 13.87
C SER A 281 7.78 -15.46 15.33
N LEU A 282 8.51 -14.45 15.81
CA LEU A 282 8.36 -13.91 17.17
C LEU A 282 7.19 -12.91 17.27
N SER A 283 6.74 -12.33 16.16
CA SER A 283 5.56 -11.44 16.12
C SER A 283 4.25 -12.18 16.36
N ARG A 284 4.20 -13.50 16.09
CA ARG A 284 3.02 -14.33 16.40
C ARG A 284 2.84 -14.64 17.88
N LYS A 285 3.85 -14.39 18.73
CA LYS A 285 3.74 -14.58 20.19
C LYS A 285 3.28 -13.35 20.96
N ILE A 286 3.15 -12.20 20.31
CA ILE A 286 2.73 -10.94 20.97
C ILE A 286 1.26 -10.59 20.61
N ILE A 287 0.63 -11.34 19.72
CA ILE A 287 -0.81 -11.24 19.45
C ILE A 287 -1.44 -12.60 19.76
N CYS A 288 -1.55 -12.89 21.05
CA CYS A 288 -2.57 -13.74 21.66
C CYS A 288 -3.08 -12.98 22.89
#